data_AF-A0A315XIW3-F1
#
_entry.id   AF-A0A315XIW3-F1
#
_cell.length_a   1.000
_cell.length_b   1.000
_cell.length_c   1.000
_cell.angle_alpha   90.00
_cell.angle_beta   90.00
_cell.angle_gamma   90.00
#
_symmetry.space_group_name_H-M   'P 1'
#
loop_
_entity.id
_entity.type
_entity.pdbx_description
1 polymer ?
#
loop_
_entity_poly.entity_id
_entity_poly.type
_entity_poly.pdbx_seq_one_letter_code
_entity_poly.pdbx_strand_id
1 'polypeptide(L)'
;MKNSIMNGKFSENDKIKCLLWCDRHCCLCGEACGTNIEIAHISPKGESDSGNIDNAIPLCFDCHSEIGRYNEDHPKGNKYKPLELKTRREQIYDKYTNHLVPTIYFNITQDLPQGQKRNLPDVGIVVTHQGDSIPVRFSVAVQVFLGSKDLGLVNLSQYNGESLWNLNPHFGVSGHFPLPPEVVESTERLELRVSVTVIDQYGRPHKLLPLGWIYMKDRNSWYLEPIGNEPISGCGL
;
A
#
# COMPACT_ATOMS: atom_id res chain seq x y z
N MET A 1 30.99 -23.69 -2.69
CA MET A 1 29.83 -22.86 -3.05
C MET A 1 30.31 -21.41 -3.13
N LYS A 2 30.46 -20.86 -4.34
CA LYS A 2 30.89 -19.47 -4.52
C LYS A 2 29.66 -18.57 -4.39
N ASN A 3 29.61 -17.77 -3.33
CA ASN A 3 28.68 -16.65 -3.20
C ASN A 3 29.00 -15.64 -4.33
N SER A 4 28.16 -15.64 -5.35
CA SER A 4 28.16 -14.63 -6.40
C SER A 4 27.52 -13.36 -5.84
N ILE A 5 28.29 -12.29 -5.76
CA ILE A 5 27.82 -10.92 -5.53
C ILE A 5 26.74 -10.62 -6.58
N MET A 6 25.50 -10.38 -6.15
CA MET A 6 24.35 -10.10 -7.03
C MET A 6 24.53 -8.71 -7.66
N ASN A 7 25.09 -8.68 -8.88
CA ASN A 7 25.28 -7.50 -9.72
C ASN A 7 23.95 -6.83 -10.07
N GLY A 8 23.54 -5.76 -9.39
CA GLY A 8 22.56 -4.70 -9.74
C GLY A 8 21.56 -4.90 -10.90
N LYS A 9 21.02 -6.10 -11.10
CA LYS A 9 20.13 -6.51 -12.17
C LYS A 9 18.80 -6.88 -11.53
N PHE A 10 17.70 -6.44 -12.14
CA PHE A 10 16.37 -6.86 -11.73
C PHE A 10 16.17 -8.35 -12.03
N SER A 11 15.49 -9.05 -11.13
CA SER A 11 15.09 -10.44 -11.38
C SER A 11 14.07 -10.50 -12.53
N GLU A 12 13.95 -11.64 -13.19
CA GLU A 12 12.93 -11.81 -14.26
C GLU A 12 11.50 -11.61 -13.70
N ASN A 13 11.25 -12.03 -12.46
CA ASN A 13 9.97 -11.81 -11.80
C ASN A 13 9.66 -10.32 -11.59
N ASP A 14 10.65 -9.51 -11.20
CA ASP A 14 10.47 -8.07 -11.02
C ASP A 14 10.22 -7.38 -12.36
N LYS A 15 10.94 -7.77 -13.41
CA LYS A 15 10.69 -7.26 -14.77
C LYS A 15 9.28 -7.58 -15.24
N ILE A 16 8.83 -8.83 -15.05
CA ILE A 16 7.47 -9.25 -15.41
C ILE A 16 6.43 -8.41 -14.65
N LYS A 17 6.62 -8.20 -13.34
CA LYS A 17 5.73 -7.32 -12.55
C LYS A 17 5.67 -5.91 -13.10
N CYS A 18 6.82 -5.26 -13.33
CA CYS A 18 6.84 -3.91 -13.87
C CYS A 18 6.14 -3.79 -15.22
N LEU A 19 6.32 -4.77 -16.11
CA LEU A 19 5.66 -4.81 -17.42
C LEU A 19 4.15 -5.05 -17.33
N LEU A 20 3.69 -5.87 -16.37
CA LEU A 20 2.26 -6.07 -16.10
C LEU A 20 1.64 -4.80 -15.49
N TRP A 21 2.31 -4.18 -14.52
CA TRP A 21 1.80 -3.01 -13.82
C TRP A 21 1.70 -1.79 -14.73
N CYS A 22 2.61 -1.60 -15.71
CA CYS A 22 2.47 -0.52 -16.69
C CYS A 22 1.67 -0.90 -17.93
N ASP A 23 1.18 -2.14 -18.05
CA ASP A 23 0.56 -2.66 -19.28
C ASP A 23 1.43 -2.38 -20.54
N ARG A 24 2.75 -2.55 -20.41
CA ARG A 24 3.75 -2.20 -21.45
C ARG A 24 3.68 -0.77 -21.98
N HIS A 25 3.20 0.18 -21.18
CA HIS A 25 3.32 1.60 -21.47
C HIS A 25 4.58 2.19 -20.86
N CYS A 26 5.19 3.14 -21.57
CA CYS A 26 6.33 3.88 -21.07
C CYS A 26 5.93 4.70 -19.84
N CYS A 27 6.65 4.54 -18.73
CA CYS A 27 6.38 5.26 -17.49
C CYS A 27 6.74 6.75 -17.55
N LEU A 28 7.34 7.23 -18.65
CA LEU A 28 7.69 8.64 -18.83
C LEU A 28 6.76 9.34 -19.83
N CYS A 29 6.63 8.83 -21.07
CA CYS A 29 5.78 9.44 -22.09
C CYS A 29 4.34 8.89 -22.13
N GLY A 30 4.07 7.76 -21.46
CA GLY A 30 2.74 7.13 -21.44
C GLY A 30 2.33 6.39 -22.72
N GLU A 31 3.21 6.29 -23.71
CA GLU A 31 2.95 5.58 -24.97
C GLU A 31 2.88 4.06 -24.78
N ALA A 32 2.04 3.39 -25.56
CA ALA A 32 1.99 1.93 -25.63
C ALA A 32 3.17 1.41 -26.46
N CYS A 33 4.10 0.67 -25.84
CA CYS A 33 5.38 0.34 -26.47
C CYS A 33 5.48 -1.12 -26.95
N GLY A 34 4.60 -2.01 -26.47
CA GLY A 34 4.69 -3.44 -26.78
C GLY A 34 6.06 -4.01 -26.37
N THR A 35 6.84 -4.49 -27.33
CA THR A 35 8.20 -5.00 -27.10
C THR A 35 9.29 -3.92 -27.09
N ASN A 36 8.99 -2.70 -27.51
CA ASN A 36 9.95 -1.58 -27.57
C ASN A 36 10.07 -0.86 -26.22
N ILE A 37 10.21 -1.63 -25.14
CA ILE A 37 10.24 -1.16 -23.75
C ILE A 37 11.31 -1.91 -22.97
N GLU A 38 12.02 -1.19 -22.12
CA GLU A 38 13.07 -1.73 -21.24
C GLU A 38 12.85 -1.32 -19.79
N ILE A 39 13.37 -2.12 -18.86
CA ILE A 39 13.37 -1.79 -17.44
C ILE A 39 14.69 -1.10 -17.10
N ALA A 40 14.65 0.22 -16.98
CA ALA A 40 15.77 1.05 -16.61
C ALA A 40 15.90 1.18 -15.08
N HIS A 41 17.07 1.63 -14.63
CA HIS A 41 17.32 2.03 -13.25
C HIS A 41 16.93 3.50 -13.05
N ILE A 42 16.18 3.81 -12.00
CA ILE A 42 15.82 5.19 -11.63
C ILE A 42 17.06 5.93 -11.09
N SER A 43 17.79 5.29 -10.18
CA SER A 43 19.09 5.75 -9.69
C SER A 43 20.21 4.86 -10.25
N PRO A 44 21.28 5.44 -10.83
CA PRO A 44 22.39 4.68 -11.44
C PRO A 44 23.05 3.66 -10.50
N LYS A 45 23.68 2.63 -11.09
CA LYS A 45 24.35 1.53 -10.37
C LYS A 45 25.52 2.03 -9.52
N GLY A 46 25.39 1.90 -8.20
CA GLY A 46 26.47 2.20 -7.24
C GLY A 46 26.27 1.63 -5.84
N GLU A 47 25.09 1.11 -5.52
CA GLU A 47 24.73 0.63 -4.17
C GLU A 47 24.20 -0.82 -4.22
N SER A 48 24.31 -1.52 -3.09
CA SER A 48 23.96 -2.94 -2.90
C SER A 48 22.52 -3.30 -3.29
N ASP A 49 21.63 -2.30 -3.40
CA ASP A 49 20.19 -2.49 -3.67
C ASP A 49 19.74 -2.02 -5.07
N SER A 50 20.67 -1.76 -5.98
CA SER A 50 20.33 -1.33 -7.35
C SER A 50 19.46 -2.33 -8.13
N GLY A 51 19.42 -3.60 -7.72
CA GLY A 51 18.52 -4.63 -8.28
C GLY A 51 17.12 -4.68 -7.68
N ASN A 52 16.79 -3.82 -6.71
CA ASN A 52 15.47 -3.76 -6.08
C ASN A 52 14.43 -3.23 -7.08
N ILE A 53 13.24 -3.84 -7.10
CA ILE A 53 12.11 -3.42 -7.95
C ILE A 53 11.71 -1.94 -7.76
N ASP A 54 11.91 -1.36 -6.57
CA ASP A 54 11.65 0.06 -6.35
C ASP A 54 12.60 0.99 -7.12
N ASN A 55 13.75 0.47 -7.58
CA ASN A 55 14.65 1.20 -8.48
C ASN A 55 14.36 0.94 -9.97
N ALA A 56 13.34 0.15 -10.30
CA ALA A 56 12.98 -0.19 -11.67
C ALA A 56 11.98 0.81 -12.26
N ILE A 57 12.15 1.16 -13.54
CA ILE A 57 11.17 1.94 -14.32
C ILE A 57 11.07 1.43 -15.77
N PRO A 58 9.88 1.01 -16.24
CA PRO A 58 9.63 0.68 -17.65
C PRO A 58 9.67 1.92 -18.55
N LEU A 59 10.53 1.96 -19.57
CA LEU A 59 10.67 3.09 -20.50
C LEU A 59 10.78 2.61 -21.95
N CYS A 60 10.23 3.36 -22.90
CA CYS A 60 10.56 3.16 -24.32
C CYS A 60 12.04 3.48 -24.57
N PHE A 61 12.60 3.00 -25.69
CA PHE A 61 14.02 3.22 -26.02
C PHE A 61 14.42 4.71 -26.07
N ASP A 62 13.53 5.58 -26.54
CA ASP A 62 13.77 7.02 -26.60
C ASP A 62 13.83 7.62 -25.18
N CYS A 63 12.82 7.35 -24.35
CA CYS A 63 12.78 7.83 -22.97
C CYS A 63 13.94 7.25 -22.13
N HIS A 64 14.30 5.98 -22.35
CA HIS A 64 15.45 5.37 -21.70
C HIS A 64 16.75 6.12 -22.04
N SER A 65 16.93 6.48 -23.32
CA SER A 65 18.09 7.27 -23.75
C SER A 65 18.08 8.68 -23.13
N GLU A 66 16.92 9.30 -23.02
CA GLU A 66 16.81 10.67 -22.49
C GLU A 66 17.07 10.79 -20.99
N ILE A 67 16.65 9.82 -20.17
CA ILE A 67 16.91 9.88 -18.71
C ILE A 67 18.40 9.82 -18.37
N GLY A 68 19.22 9.22 -19.25
CA GLY A 68 20.68 9.13 -19.10
C GLY A 68 21.46 10.27 -19.76
N ARG A 69 20.80 11.17 -20.50
CA ARG A 69 21.47 12.14 -21.39
C ARG A 69 22.04 13.36 -20.68
N TYR A 70 21.50 13.71 -19.51
CA TYR A 70 21.88 14.96 -18.84
C TYR A 70 23.38 14.98 -18.49
N ASN A 71 24.07 16.01 -18.99
CA ASN A 71 25.50 16.23 -18.74
C ASN A 71 25.69 17.34 -17.68
N GLU A 72 26.32 17.00 -16.56
CA GLU A 72 26.58 17.95 -15.47
C GLU A 72 27.59 19.03 -15.85
N ASP A 73 28.52 18.73 -16.76
CA ASP A 73 29.52 19.69 -17.26
C ASP A 73 28.91 20.70 -18.25
N HIS A 74 27.77 20.34 -18.86
CA HIS A 74 27.06 21.16 -19.83
C HIS A 74 25.55 21.12 -19.59
N PRO A 75 25.08 21.75 -18.48
CA PRO A 75 23.69 21.66 -18.06
C PRO A 75 22.76 22.32 -19.08
N LYS A 76 21.99 21.49 -19.80
CA LYS A 76 20.95 21.94 -20.72
C LYS A 76 19.63 21.27 -20.35
N GLY A 77 18.59 22.09 -20.18
CA GLY A 77 17.28 21.63 -19.71
C GLY A 77 17.30 21.24 -18.23
N ASN A 78 16.25 20.52 -17.80
CA ASN A 78 16.13 20.02 -16.43
C ASN A 78 16.49 18.53 -16.39
N LYS A 79 17.33 18.14 -15.42
CA LYS A 79 17.66 16.74 -15.14
C LYS A 79 16.44 16.03 -14.53
N TYR A 80 16.08 14.86 -15.07
CA TYR A 80 15.12 13.97 -14.42
C TYR A 80 15.63 13.58 -13.04
N LYS A 81 14.81 13.83 -12.01
CA LYS A 81 15.15 13.45 -10.63
C LYS A 81 14.56 12.07 -10.30
N PRO A 82 15.22 11.27 -9.44
CA PRO A 82 14.70 9.98 -9.01
C PRO A 82 13.25 10.05 -8.49
N LEU A 83 12.93 11.10 -7.74
CA LEU A 83 11.57 11.33 -7.24
C LEU A 83 10.55 11.51 -8.37
N GLU A 84 10.86 12.32 -9.37
CA GLU A 84 9.98 12.55 -10.54
C GLU A 84 9.75 11.25 -11.32
N LEU A 85 10.81 10.47 -11.54
CA LEU A 85 10.73 9.18 -12.23
C LEU A 85 9.88 8.17 -11.44
N LYS A 86 10.06 8.07 -10.12
CA LYS A 86 9.21 7.24 -9.25
C LYS A 86 7.76 7.67 -9.32
N THR A 87 7.48 8.96 -9.19
CA THR A 87 6.11 9.48 -9.22
C THR A 87 5.44 9.23 -10.57
N ARG A 88 6.12 9.44 -11.71
CA ARG A 88 5.56 9.13 -13.02
C ARG A 88 5.32 7.64 -13.24
N ARG A 89 6.23 6.79 -12.74
CA ARG A 89 6.04 5.33 -12.72
C ARG A 89 4.77 4.96 -11.98
N GLU A 90 4.57 5.46 -10.75
CA GLU A 90 3.37 5.14 -9.98
C GLU A 90 2.09 5.67 -10.65
N GLN A 91 2.12 6.85 -11.27
CA GLN A 91 0.97 7.36 -12.04
C GLN A 91 0.55 6.42 -13.18
N ILE A 92 1.52 5.87 -13.91
CA ILE A 92 1.25 4.90 -14.97
C ILE A 92 0.78 3.57 -14.38
N TYR A 93 1.43 3.07 -13.34
CA TYR A 93 0.96 1.84 -12.68
C TYR A 93 -0.48 1.98 -12.17
N ASP A 94 -0.81 3.07 -11.48
CA ASP A 94 -2.17 3.35 -11.01
C ASP A 94 -3.17 3.40 -12.17
N LYS A 95 -2.84 4.10 -13.26
CA LYS A 95 -3.70 4.16 -14.45
C LYS A 95 -4.07 2.77 -14.97
N TYR A 96 -3.12 1.84 -14.99
CA TYR A 96 -3.31 0.49 -15.55
C TYR A 96 -3.66 -0.59 -14.51
N THR A 97 -3.71 -0.27 -13.21
CA THR A 97 -4.02 -1.26 -12.16
C THR A 97 -5.15 -0.85 -11.22
N ASN A 98 -5.56 0.42 -11.17
CA ASN A 98 -6.64 0.87 -10.27
C ASN A 98 -7.98 0.17 -10.51
N HIS A 99 -8.27 -0.20 -11.76
CA HIS A 99 -9.49 -0.94 -12.10
C HIS A 99 -9.51 -2.38 -11.56
N LEU A 100 -8.36 -2.88 -11.06
CA LEU A 100 -8.23 -4.18 -10.41
C LEU A 100 -8.48 -4.11 -8.90
N VAL A 101 -8.66 -2.91 -8.35
CA VAL A 101 -8.94 -2.70 -6.93
C VAL A 101 -10.46 -2.64 -6.73
N PRO A 102 -11.05 -3.64 -6.05
CA PRO A 102 -12.46 -3.63 -5.73
C PRO A 102 -12.84 -2.53 -4.73
N THR A 103 -14.12 -2.22 -4.67
CA THR A 103 -14.69 -1.49 -3.53
C THR A 103 -14.59 -2.36 -2.28
N ILE A 104 -13.65 -2.03 -1.40
CA ILE A 104 -13.50 -2.65 -0.08
C ILE A 104 -14.14 -1.73 0.96
N TYR A 105 -15.09 -2.29 1.71
CA TYR A 105 -15.63 -1.65 2.90
C TYR A 105 -15.01 -2.28 4.14
N PHE A 106 -14.66 -1.46 5.13
CA PHE A 106 -14.20 -1.95 6.41
C PHE A 106 -14.71 -1.08 7.54
N ASN A 107 -14.94 -1.72 8.70
CA ASN A 107 -15.49 -1.04 9.87
C ASN A 107 -15.04 -1.70 11.17
N ILE A 108 -14.77 -0.87 12.18
CA ILE A 108 -14.61 -1.31 13.56
C ILE A 108 -15.98 -1.38 14.23
N THR A 109 -16.24 -2.44 14.99
CA THR A 109 -17.54 -2.65 15.64
C THR A 109 -17.44 -3.41 16.96
N GLN A 110 -18.41 -3.18 17.84
CA GLN A 110 -18.67 -4.06 18.98
C GLN A 110 -19.84 -5.02 18.75
N ASP A 111 -20.59 -4.84 17.67
CA ASP A 111 -21.76 -5.65 17.41
C ASP A 111 -21.38 -7.08 16.99
N LEU A 112 -22.14 -8.02 17.52
CA LEU A 112 -22.13 -9.44 17.19
C LEU A 112 -23.47 -9.80 16.53
N PRO A 113 -23.54 -10.95 15.84
CA PRO A 113 -24.82 -11.50 15.39
C PRO A 113 -25.84 -11.56 16.53
N GLN A 114 -27.13 -11.45 16.18
CA GLN A 114 -28.25 -11.52 17.14
C GLN A 114 -28.31 -10.37 18.16
N GLY A 115 -27.65 -9.23 17.87
CA GLY A 115 -27.69 -8.04 18.72
C GLY A 115 -26.84 -8.14 19.99
N GLN A 116 -26.00 -9.16 20.10
CA GLN A 116 -24.99 -9.23 21.14
C GLN A 116 -23.92 -8.15 20.93
N LYS A 117 -23.21 -7.78 22.00
CA LYS A 117 -22.08 -6.86 21.93
C LYS A 117 -20.85 -7.43 22.63
N ARG A 118 -19.70 -7.21 22.02
CA ARG A 118 -18.39 -7.32 22.67
C ARG A 118 -18.22 -6.21 23.68
N ASN A 119 -17.28 -6.40 24.59
CA ASN A 119 -16.81 -5.35 25.49
C ASN A 119 -15.30 -5.27 25.38
N LEU A 120 -14.75 -4.08 25.64
CA LEU A 120 -13.30 -3.93 25.78
C LEU A 120 -12.75 -4.96 26.79
N PRO A 121 -11.57 -5.55 26.54
CA PRO A 121 -10.62 -5.18 25.48
C PRO A 121 -10.93 -5.77 24.09
N ASP A 122 -11.96 -6.61 23.92
CA ASP A 122 -12.26 -7.23 22.63
C ASP A 122 -12.90 -6.23 21.66
N VAL A 123 -12.37 -6.13 20.44
CA VAL A 123 -12.83 -5.21 19.40
C VAL A 123 -13.00 -5.97 18.10
N GLY A 124 -14.18 -5.85 17.48
CA GLY A 124 -14.48 -6.45 16.19
C GLY A 124 -14.03 -5.58 15.02
N ILE A 125 -13.69 -6.24 13.92
CA ILE A 125 -13.48 -5.61 12.62
C ILE A 125 -14.17 -6.43 11.54
N VAL A 126 -14.82 -5.74 10.63
CA VAL A 126 -15.44 -6.35 9.44
C VAL A 126 -14.76 -5.76 8.23
N VAL A 127 -14.37 -6.61 7.27
CA VAL A 127 -13.87 -6.20 5.96
C VAL A 127 -14.66 -6.95 4.89
N THR A 128 -15.24 -6.23 3.94
CA THR A 128 -16.07 -6.82 2.88
C THR A 128 -15.65 -6.33 1.51
N HIS A 129 -15.75 -7.23 0.53
CA HIS A 129 -15.64 -6.91 -0.88
C HIS A 129 -17.04 -6.64 -1.42
N GLN A 130 -17.35 -5.37 -1.71
CA GLN A 130 -18.69 -4.95 -2.13
C GLN A 130 -18.90 -4.97 -3.65
N GLY A 131 -17.83 -5.09 -4.45
CA GLY A 131 -17.93 -5.13 -5.91
C GLY A 131 -18.18 -6.53 -6.50
N ASP A 132 -18.49 -6.56 -7.80
CA ASP A 132 -18.62 -7.76 -8.66
C ASP A 132 -17.30 -8.12 -9.38
N SER A 133 -16.18 -7.51 -8.99
CA SER A 133 -14.88 -7.61 -9.67
C SER A 133 -14.10 -8.89 -9.34
N ILE A 134 -12.82 -8.94 -9.68
CA ILE A 134 -11.94 -10.09 -9.40
C ILE A 134 -11.68 -10.28 -7.89
N PRO A 135 -11.43 -11.54 -7.44
CA PRO A 135 -10.98 -11.78 -6.08
C PRO A 135 -9.61 -11.13 -5.83
N VAL A 136 -9.39 -10.69 -4.60
CA VAL A 136 -8.14 -10.03 -4.20
C VAL A 136 -7.58 -10.65 -2.93
N ARG A 137 -6.31 -10.34 -2.67
CA ARG A 137 -5.74 -10.46 -1.34
C ARG A 137 -5.68 -9.09 -0.69
N PHE A 138 -5.68 -9.04 0.63
CA PHE A 138 -5.50 -7.78 1.35
C PHE A 138 -4.80 -8.00 2.69
N SER A 139 -4.19 -6.95 3.22
CA SER A 139 -3.74 -6.90 4.61
C SER A 139 -4.38 -5.73 5.34
N VAL A 140 -4.50 -5.87 6.65
CA VAL A 140 -5.05 -4.86 7.55
C VAL A 140 -4.02 -4.53 8.61
N ALA A 141 -3.78 -3.24 8.82
CA ALA A 141 -3.00 -2.73 9.94
C ALA A 141 -3.91 -1.85 10.80
N VAL A 142 -3.97 -2.14 12.10
CA VAL A 142 -4.72 -1.35 13.09
C VAL A 142 -3.73 -0.75 14.07
N GLN A 143 -3.68 0.58 14.11
CA GLN A 143 -2.88 1.34 15.04
C GLN A 143 -3.77 1.90 16.16
N VAL A 144 -3.30 1.83 17.40
CA VAL A 144 -4.08 2.16 18.59
C VAL A 144 -3.54 3.45 19.20
N PHE A 145 -4.42 4.41 19.46
CA PHE A 145 -4.10 5.67 20.12
C PHE A 145 -4.98 5.86 21.36
N LEU A 146 -4.35 6.33 22.44
CA LEU A 146 -5.03 6.65 23.70
C LEU A 146 -4.66 8.09 24.12
N GLY A 147 -5.61 9.01 23.99
CA GLY A 147 -5.34 10.44 24.07
C GLY A 147 -4.40 10.86 22.94
N SER A 148 -3.23 11.39 23.29
CA SER A 148 -2.15 11.71 22.35
C SER A 148 -1.08 10.61 22.23
N LYS A 149 -1.22 9.51 22.97
CA LYS A 149 -0.22 8.44 23.02
C LYS A 149 -0.50 7.43 21.90
N ASP A 150 0.45 7.27 21.00
CA ASP A 150 0.49 6.15 20.05
C ASP A 150 0.95 4.88 20.77
N LEU A 151 0.08 3.88 20.83
CA LEU A 151 0.35 2.57 21.43
C LEU A 151 0.91 1.58 20.39
N GLY A 152 1.06 2.00 19.15
CA GLY A 152 1.56 1.19 18.04
C GLY A 152 0.50 0.32 17.39
N LEU A 153 0.97 -0.60 16.54
CA LEU A 153 0.13 -1.58 15.86
C LEU A 153 -0.36 -2.65 16.82
N VAL A 154 -1.58 -3.14 16.59
CA VAL A 154 -2.09 -4.35 17.24
C VAL A 154 -1.10 -5.50 17.03
N ASN A 155 -0.62 -6.10 18.12
CA ASN A 155 0.40 -7.16 18.08
C ASN A 155 -0.20 -8.53 17.74
N LEU A 156 -0.87 -8.61 16.59
CA LEU A 156 -1.38 -9.82 15.99
C LEU A 156 -1.10 -9.75 14.49
N SER A 157 -0.51 -10.80 13.93
CA SER A 157 -0.10 -10.83 12.52
C SER A 157 -1.25 -10.59 11.54
N GLN A 158 -2.48 -10.86 11.97
CA GLN A 158 -3.69 -10.61 11.20
C GLN A 158 -4.03 -9.11 11.08
N TYR A 159 -3.56 -8.27 12.00
CA TYR A 159 -3.94 -6.86 12.14
C TYR A 159 -2.76 -5.89 12.24
N ASN A 160 -1.54 -6.35 11.99
CA ASN A 160 -0.32 -5.53 11.94
C ASN A 160 0.14 -5.25 10.49
N GLY A 161 -0.63 -5.66 9.49
CA GLY A 161 -0.31 -5.52 8.07
C GLY A 161 0.52 -6.65 7.46
N GLU A 162 0.97 -7.65 8.23
CA GLU A 162 1.83 -8.72 7.73
C GLU A 162 1.07 -9.84 7.02
N SER A 163 -0.10 -10.23 7.55
CA SER A 163 -0.86 -11.34 6.97
C SER A 163 -1.70 -10.90 5.78
N LEU A 164 -1.67 -11.71 4.72
CA LEU A 164 -2.55 -11.58 3.56
C LEU A 164 -3.79 -12.46 3.74
N TRP A 165 -4.97 -11.85 3.63
CA TRP A 165 -6.25 -12.53 3.66
C TRP A 165 -6.81 -12.60 2.24
N ASN A 166 -7.49 -13.70 1.91
CA ASN A 166 -8.18 -13.83 0.62
C ASN A 166 -9.61 -13.27 0.74
N LEU A 167 -10.06 -12.50 -0.25
CA LEU A 167 -11.41 -11.96 -0.28
C LEU A 167 -12.03 -12.17 -1.66
N ASN A 168 -13.10 -12.98 -1.69
CA ASN A 168 -13.90 -13.19 -2.89
C ASN A 168 -14.96 -12.09 -3.04
N PRO A 169 -15.47 -11.87 -4.25
CA PRO A 169 -16.55 -10.90 -4.50
C PRO A 169 -17.80 -11.20 -3.68
N HIS A 170 -18.37 -10.18 -3.04
CA HIS A 170 -19.52 -10.25 -2.13
C HIS A 170 -19.28 -11.04 -0.83
N PHE A 171 -18.05 -11.45 -0.54
CA PHE A 171 -17.70 -12.04 0.75
C PHE A 171 -17.17 -10.99 1.73
N GLY A 172 -17.32 -11.31 3.01
CA GLY A 172 -16.80 -10.53 4.12
C GLY A 172 -16.08 -11.42 5.12
N VAL A 173 -15.07 -10.86 5.77
CA VAL A 173 -14.39 -11.46 6.92
C VAL A 173 -14.76 -10.64 8.15
N SER A 174 -15.23 -11.35 9.19
CA SER A 174 -15.49 -10.78 10.51
C SER A 174 -14.43 -11.29 11.46
N GLY A 175 -13.52 -10.41 11.85
CA GLY A 175 -12.44 -10.66 12.79
C GLY A 175 -12.65 -9.93 14.11
N HIS A 176 -11.73 -10.17 15.04
CA HIS A 176 -11.62 -9.41 16.27
C HIS A 176 -10.18 -9.45 16.80
N PHE A 177 -9.84 -8.49 17.66
CA PHE A 177 -8.54 -8.40 18.34
C PHE A 177 -8.70 -7.78 19.72
N PRO A 178 -7.85 -8.16 20.69
CA PRO A 178 -7.82 -7.52 22.00
C PRO A 178 -7.00 -6.22 21.95
N LEU A 179 -7.42 -5.24 22.74
CA LEU A 179 -6.65 -4.04 23.06
C LEU A 179 -5.80 -4.22 24.33
N PRO A 180 -4.72 -3.43 24.50
CA PRO A 180 -3.93 -3.43 25.73
C PRO A 180 -4.77 -3.09 26.98
N PRO A 181 -4.48 -3.68 28.16
CA PRO A 181 -5.23 -3.43 29.40
C PRO A 181 -5.33 -1.94 29.78
N GLU A 182 -4.28 -1.16 29.50
CA GLU A 182 -4.24 0.29 29.75
C GLU A 182 -5.35 1.07 29.03
N VAL A 183 -5.89 0.53 27.93
CA VAL A 183 -7.02 1.12 27.21
C VAL A 183 -8.33 0.92 27.97
N VAL A 184 -8.51 -0.24 28.62
CA VAL A 184 -9.75 -0.60 29.34
C VAL A 184 -9.93 0.27 30.58
N GLU A 185 -8.82 0.55 31.27
CA GLU A 185 -8.82 1.28 32.55
C GLU A 185 -8.83 2.81 32.37
N SER A 186 -8.44 3.29 31.19
CA SER A 186 -8.27 4.73 30.94
C SER A 186 -9.60 5.43 30.68
N THR A 187 -9.68 6.71 31.08
CA THR A 187 -10.77 7.63 30.73
C THR A 187 -10.49 8.40 29.43
N GLU A 188 -9.25 8.37 28.94
CA GLU A 188 -8.82 9.06 27.71
C GLU A 188 -9.58 8.62 26.46
N ARG A 189 -9.51 9.47 25.42
CA ARG A 189 -10.08 9.21 24.10
C ARG A 189 -9.34 8.04 23.44
N LEU A 190 -10.06 6.98 23.11
CA LEU A 190 -9.52 5.83 22.38
C LEU A 190 -9.82 5.99 20.88
N GLU A 191 -8.76 5.97 20.08
CA GLU A 191 -8.81 6.05 18.62
C GLU A 191 -8.13 4.82 18.01
N LEU A 192 -8.75 4.24 16.99
CA LEU A 192 -8.16 3.20 16.15
C LEU A 192 -8.01 3.72 14.73
N ARG A 193 -6.81 3.64 14.17
CA ARG A 193 -6.56 3.94 12.76
C ARG A 193 -6.37 2.65 12.00
N VAL A 194 -7.19 2.45 10.98
CA VAL A 194 -7.15 1.24 10.14
C VAL A 194 -6.62 1.60 8.77
N SER A 195 -5.56 0.91 8.38
CA SER A 195 -4.99 0.95 7.03
C SER A 195 -5.25 -0.39 6.35
N VAL A 196 -5.74 -0.35 5.10
CA VAL A 196 -5.97 -1.54 4.28
C VAL A 196 -5.09 -1.45 3.04
N THR A 197 -4.35 -2.51 2.76
CA THR A 197 -3.60 -2.67 1.50
C THR A 197 -4.21 -3.79 0.69
N VAL A 198 -4.70 -3.49 -0.50
CA VAL A 198 -5.21 -4.49 -1.44
C VAL A 198 -4.08 -4.95 -2.34
N ILE A 199 -3.95 -6.25 -2.55
CA ILE A 199 -3.01 -6.84 -3.50
C ILE A 199 -3.79 -7.33 -4.71
N ASP A 200 -3.55 -6.72 -5.86
CA ASP A 200 -4.24 -7.09 -7.10
C ASP A 200 -3.74 -8.44 -7.67
N GLN A 201 -4.36 -8.89 -8.77
CA GLN A 201 -4.02 -10.15 -9.44
C GLN A 201 -2.58 -10.20 -10.00
N TYR A 202 -1.96 -9.05 -10.24
CA TYR A 202 -0.55 -8.93 -10.66
C TYR A 202 0.40 -8.79 -9.47
N GLY A 203 -0.12 -8.89 -8.25
CA GLY A 203 0.66 -8.78 -7.02
C GLY A 203 1.10 -7.35 -6.69
N ARG A 204 0.47 -6.32 -7.29
CA ARG A 204 0.75 -4.93 -6.93
C ARG A 204 0.01 -4.56 -5.63
N PRO A 205 0.69 -3.92 -4.67
CA PRO A 205 0.03 -3.37 -3.49
C PRO A 205 -0.63 -2.01 -3.80
N HIS A 206 -1.87 -1.86 -3.36
CA HIS A 206 -2.68 -0.65 -3.44
C HIS A 206 -3.09 -0.23 -2.03
N LYS A 207 -2.45 0.81 -1.50
CA LYS A 207 -2.75 1.33 -0.16
C LYS A 207 -3.99 2.22 -0.22
N LEU A 208 -5.05 1.82 0.48
CA LEU A 208 -6.20 2.68 0.68
C LEU A 208 -5.86 3.77 1.70
N LEU A 209 -6.54 4.91 1.62
CA LEU A 209 -6.39 5.95 2.64
C LEU A 209 -6.79 5.40 4.00
N PRO A 210 -6.00 5.67 5.06
CA PRO A 210 -6.35 5.21 6.40
C PRO A 210 -7.62 5.91 6.89
N LEU A 211 -8.39 5.19 7.71
CA LEU A 211 -9.62 5.69 8.34
C LEU A 211 -9.53 5.55 9.86
N GLY A 212 -10.16 6.46 10.60
CA GLY A 212 -10.09 6.54 12.06
C GLY A 212 -11.43 6.22 12.72
N TRP A 213 -11.41 5.52 13.85
CA TRP A 213 -12.60 5.23 14.67
C TRP A 213 -12.39 5.64 16.11
N ILE A 214 -13.34 6.38 16.67
CA ILE A 214 -13.34 6.74 18.09
C ILE A 214 -14.34 5.92 18.87
N TYR A 215 -13.90 5.42 20.02
CA TYR A 215 -14.75 4.67 20.92
C TYR A 215 -15.64 5.57 21.78
N MET A 216 -16.94 5.30 21.77
CA MET A 216 -17.95 5.92 22.64
C MET A 216 -18.25 4.99 23.81
N LYS A 217 -17.67 5.29 24.98
CA LYS A 217 -17.78 4.46 26.20
C LYS A 217 -19.22 4.31 26.70
N ASP A 218 -20.01 5.38 26.63
CA ASP A 218 -21.42 5.42 27.04
C ASP A 218 -22.33 4.51 26.20
N ARG A 219 -21.95 4.27 24.93
CA ARG A 219 -22.75 3.49 23.97
C ARG A 219 -22.17 2.12 23.66
N ASN A 220 -20.96 1.83 24.12
CA ASN A 220 -20.18 0.66 23.73
C ASN A 220 -20.21 0.48 22.19
N SER A 221 -19.72 1.50 21.48
CA SER A 221 -19.76 1.57 20.02
C SER A 221 -18.68 2.49 19.48
N TRP A 222 -18.49 2.49 18.17
CA TRP A 222 -17.47 3.27 17.48
C TRP A 222 -18.14 4.22 16.48
N TYR A 223 -17.57 5.40 16.26
CA TYR A 223 -17.93 6.23 15.11
C TYR A 223 -16.69 6.52 14.27
N LEU A 224 -16.91 6.62 12.96
CA LEU A 224 -15.88 6.98 11.99
C LEU A 224 -15.54 8.46 12.16
N GLU A 225 -14.25 8.77 12.33
CA GLU A 225 -13.73 10.13 12.37
C GLU A 225 -12.66 10.31 11.27
N PRO A 226 -12.71 11.43 10.51
CA PRO A 226 -11.64 11.75 9.59
C PRO A 226 -10.29 11.83 10.30
N ILE A 227 -9.28 11.15 9.77
CA ILE A 227 -7.90 11.31 10.25
C ILE A 227 -7.37 12.65 9.71
N GLY A 228 -6.82 13.49 10.60
CA GLY A 228 -6.15 14.73 10.22
C GLY A 228 -4.86 14.48 9.42
N ASN A 229 -4.29 15.54 8.82
CA ASN A 229 -3.13 15.46 7.92
C ASN A 229 -1.90 14.78 8.56
N GLU A 230 -1.77 13.47 8.40
CA GLU A 230 -0.46 12.86 8.30
C GLU A 230 0.03 13.03 6.86
N PRO A 231 1.28 13.47 6.64
CA PRO A 231 1.83 13.46 5.30
C PRO A 231 1.72 12.03 4.76
N ILE A 232 1.12 11.86 3.58
CA ILE A 232 1.02 10.57 2.89
C ILE A 232 2.44 10.07 2.69
N SER A 233 2.95 9.25 3.60
CA SER A 233 4.25 8.61 3.51
C SER A 233 4.14 7.48 2.48
N GLY A 234 4.18 7.88 1.21
CA GLY A 234 3.97 7.00 0.06
C GLY A 234 3.81 7.74 -1.26
N CYS A 235 3.34 8.99 -1.23
CA CYS A 235 3.59 9.96 -2.30
C CYS A 235 4.71 10.87 -1.78
N GLY A 236 5.96 10.57 -2.13
CA GLY A 236 7.03 11.53 -1.89
C GLY A 236 6.65 12.86 -2.54
N LEU A 237 6.46 13.88 -1.72
CA LEU A 237 6.56 15.27 -2.14
C LEU A 237 8.00 15.59 -2.55
#